data_AF-A0A1E3P5M8-F1
#
_entry.id   AF-A0A1E3P5M8-F1
#
_cell.length_a   1.000
_cell.length_b   1.000
_cell.length_c   1.000
_cell.angle_alpha   90.00
_cell.angle_beta   90.00
_cell.angle_gamma   90.00
#
_symmetry.space_group_name_H-M   'P 1'
#
loop_
_entity.id
_entity.type
_entity.pdbx_description
1 polymer ?
#
loop_
_entity_poly.entity_id
_entity_poly.type
_entity_poly.pdbx_seq_one_letter_code
_entity_poly.pdbx_strand_id
1 'polypeptide(L)'
;MAKKARIVHGNSATIDFAPGVDNIVLRKDGIEFYNTETFHSSPFYDRTIPILIKSILESNDLLKIYGINGLRSLNEKVILINNHPIRKIKLVGRITECFIKEIKSEEFYFLTLDDSSGPDIVLKVSRASLLGAGLQSSNCVFKLIEITGFCSNFNGKLEVHPDFIQALPNNDRYIEHEVQFWKEALEMRDILKTPWFQTPQINEDEQVKIKFDSKTNREKLIRQRLDLGIDECPSQAMVMDSCIYMRNTRDRDDYSNALNDSGSEKEPEIEEITKKLFTKSLKKKIDHAAPSSPIAKPKHGWVNVISTPIKADSLRTSLKFELIKWMIKTSREKFNLNEVFKDRKVSVLLKEIANGKPTPTIEVDQDLSSIRTMNDIKGEIFHDERHDLQVWNLIKCTRSKDCYCAPILRLFRHIQMTLENFKFLSSQGSDNTCFNSGEYINNFNRDTGLKTFMDLHLLNILIQWCILRNSDDNWKYHSETNEWQCISTFKKRRLVASSKR
;
A
#
# COMPACT_ATOMS: atom_id res chain seq x y z
N MET A 1 -52.98 -26.75 3.53
CA MET A 1 -51.65 -27.21 4.01
C MET A 1 -50.62 -26.89 2.94
N ALA A 2 -49.77 -25.89 3.16
CA ALA A 2 -48.84 -25.36 2.17
C ALA A 2 -47.52 -26.14 2.18
N LYS A 3 -47.08 -26.61 1.02
CA LYS A 3 -45.77 -27.26 0.82
C LYS A 3 -44.66 -26.21 0.99
N LYS A 4 -43.91 -26.29 2.09
CA LYS A 4 -42.71 -25.47 2.31
C LYS A 4 -41.58 -25.96 1.39
N ALA A 5 -41.06 -25.04 0.58
CA ALA A 5 -39.84 -25.24 -0.19
C ALA A 5 -38.66 -25.49 0.75
N ARG A 6 -37.93 -26.59 0.53
CA ARG A 6 -36.70 -26.94 1.24
C ARG A 6 -35.54 -26.29 0.48
N ILE A 7 -34.92 -25.27 1.08
CA ILE A 7 -33.67 -24.71 0.56
C ILE A 7 -32.56 -25.69 0.90
N VAL A 8 -32.00 -26.31 -0.14
CA VAL A 8 -30.76 -27.08 -0.09
C VAL A 8 -29.63 -26.05 -0.21
N HIS A 9 -28.79 -25.94 0.82
CA HIS A 9 -27.52 -25.24 0.67
C HIS A 9 -26.55 -26.17 -0.04
N GLY A 10 -26.26 -25.82 -1.30
CA GLY A 10 -25.27 -26.47 -2.12
C GLY A 10 -23.87 -26.32 -1.53
N ASN A 11 -23.16 -27.44 -1.61
CA ASN A 11 -21.73 -27.64 -1.45
C ASN A 11 -20.85 -26.39 -1.65
N SER A 12 -20.23 -25.89 -0.58
CA SER A 12 -18.88 -25.31 -0.68
C SER A 12 -17.88 -26.42 -0.36
N ALA A 13 -17.64 -27.31 -1.33
CA ALA A 13 -16.54 -28.25 -1.24
C ALA A 13 -15.22 -27.47 -1.42
N THR A 14 -14.70 -26.87 -0.36
CA THR A 14 -13.25 -26.62 -0.23
C THR A 14 -12.61 -27.91 0.25
N ILE A 15 -12.53 -28.91 -0.61
CA ILE A 15 -11.81 -30.14 -0.27
C ILE A 15 -11.10 -30.62 -1.53
N ASP A 16 -9.84 -30.21 -1.64
CA ASP A 16 -8.81 -31.07 -2.19
C ASP A 16 -7.60 -31.06 -1.24
N PHE A 17 -7.57 -32.09 -0.41
CA PHE A 17 -6.40 -32.68 0.24
C PHE A 17 -5.91 -33.75 -0.75
N ALA A 18 -4.88 -33.40 -1.54
CA ALA A 18 -4.47 -34.04 -2.79
C ALA A 18 -4.73 -35.57 -2.90
N PRO A 19 -5.73 -36.05 -3.67
CA PRO A 19 -5.83 -37.45 -4.01
C PRO A 19 -4.80 -37.78 -5.10
N GLY A 20 -3.82 -38.62 -4.74
CA GLY A 20 -2.94 -39.30 -5.70
C GLY A 20 -1.43 -39.20 -5.43
N VAL A 21 -0.96 -38.35 -4.51
CA VAL A 21 0.46 -38.32 -4.09
C VAL A 21 0.54 -38.00 -2.59
N ASP A 22 0.89 -39.00 -1.77
CA ASP A 22 0.80 -38.96 -0.29
C ASP A 22 1.62 -37.85 0.39
N ASN A 23 2.55 -37.20 -0.33
CA ASN A 23 3.44 -36.18 0.20
C ASN A 23 2.99 -34.73 -0.04
N ILE A 24 1.92 -34.45 -0.80
CA ILE A 24 1.45 -33.07 -1.08
C ILE A 24 0.27 -32.73 -0.17
N VAL A 25 0.43 -31.69 0.65
CA VAL A 25 -0.61 -31.24 1.60
C VAL A 25 -1.54 -30.21 0.97
N LEU A 26 -1.00 -29.28 0.19
CA LEU A 26 -1.77 -28.17 -0.39
C LEU A 26 -1.20 -27.78 -1.75
N ARG A 27 -2.08 -27.53 -2.72
CA ARG A 27 -1.74 -26.85 -3.97
C ARG A 27 -2.37 -25.47 -3.98
N LYS A 28 -1.55 -24.43 -4.14
CA LYS A 28 -2.01 -23.04 -4.15
C LYS A 28 -1.20 -22.23 -5.15
N ASP A 29 -1.87 -21.51 -6.04
CA ASP A 29 -1.23 -20.62 -7.04
C ASP A 29 -0.18 -21.33 -7.91
N GLY A 30 -0.40 -22.61 -8.22
CA GLY A 30 0.55 -23.44 -8.98
C GLY A 30 1.77 -23.91 -8.18
N ILE A 31 1.79 -23.68 -6.86
CA ILE A 31 2.84 -24.12 -5.94
C ILE A 31 2.33 -25.30 -5.11
N GLU A 32 3.17 -26.33 -4.98
CA GLU A 32 2.90 -27.50 -4.16
C GLU A 32 3.58 -27.34 -2.79
N PHE A 33 2.83 -27.58 -1.72
CA PHE A 33 3.31 -27.58 -0.34
C PHE A 33 3.36 -29.02 0.14
N TYR A 34 4.56 -29.48 0.50
CA TYR A 34 4.83 -30.86 0.86
C TYR A 34 4.67 -31.13 2.35
N ASN A 35 4.43 -32.39 2.73
CA ASN A 35 4.30 -32.79 4.13
C ASN A 35 5.55 -32.39 4.93
N THR A 36 5.34 -31.82 6.12
CA THR A 36 6.39 -31.35 7.03
C THR A 36 7.48 -32.39 7.31
N GLU A 37 7.12 -33.67 7.32
CA GLU A 37 8.04 -34.79 7.52
C GLU A 37 9.12 -34.86 6.44
N THR A 38 8.84 -34.34 5.24
CA THR A 38 9.74 -34.36 4.09
C THR A 38 10.62 -33.12 4.00
N PHE A 39 10.50 -32.14 4.90
CA PHE A 39 11.26 -30.88 4.84
C PHE A 39 12.78 -31.09 4.83
N HIS A 40 13.27 -32.12 5.51
CA HIS A 40 14.68 -32.51 5.51
C HIS A 40 15.25 -32.81 4.12
N SER A 41 14.40 -33.13 3.13
CA SER A 41 14.82 -33.35 1.75
C SER A 41 15.01 -32.04 0.97
N SER A 42 14.60 -30.89 1.51
CA SER A 42 14.88 -29.59 0.89
C SER A 42 16.37 -29.28 0.99
N PRO A 43 17.02 -28.81 -0.10
CA PRO A 43 18.43 -28.45 -0.09
C PRO A 43 18.77 -27.31 0.88
N PHE A 44 17.77 -26.58 1.38
CA PHE A 44 17.94 -25.41 2.26
C PHE A 44 17.60 -25.69 3.73
N TYR A 45 17.06 -26.87 4.06
CA TYR A 45 16.53 -27.13 5.40
C TYR A 45 17.59 -27.04 6.50
N ASP A 46 18.76 -27.64 6.27
CA ASP A 46 19.87 -27.69 7.23
C ASP A 46 21.00 -26.70 6.92
N ARG A 47 20.84 -25.85 5.91
CA ARG A 47 21.85 -24.87 5.52
C ARG A 47 21.52 -23.49 6.05
N THR A 48 22.54 -22.78 6.50
CA THR A 48 22.44 -21.34 6.72
C THR A 48 22.44 -20.65 5.36
N ILE A 49 21.38 -19.92 5.04
CA ILE A 49 21.27 -19.21 3.76
C ILE A 49 21.26 -17.69 3.97
N PRO A 50 21.98 -16.91 3.14
CA PRO A 50 21.88 -15.46 3.15
C PRO A 50 20.53 -15.05 2.56
N ILE A 51 19.82 -14.18 3.27
CA ILE A 51 18.48 -13.76 2.85
C ILE A 51 18.20 -12.32 3.21
N LEU A 52 17.38 -11.64 2.41
CA LEU A 52 16.93 -10.28 2.70
C LEU A 52 15.81 -10.29 3.76
N ILE A 53 15.79 -9.27 4.62
CA ILE A 53 14.76 -9.07 5.65
C ILE A 53 13.36 -9.10 5.04
N LYS A 54 13.18 -8.40 3.91
CA LYS A 54 11.91 -8.39 3.19
C LYS A 54 11.39 -9.79 2.85
N SER A 55 12.28 -10.72 2.47
CA SER A 55 11.88 -12.09 2.12
C SER A 55 11.49 -12.91 3.35
N ILE A 56 12.03 -12.60 4.52
CA ILE A 56 11.58 -13.20 5.79
C ILE A 56 10.20 -12.67 6.16
N LEU A 57 9.97 -11.36 6.05
CA LEU A 57 8.67 -10.74 6.39
C LEU A 57 7.54 -11.16 5.44
N GLU A 58 7.87 -11.43 4.17
CA GLU A 58 6.94 -11.97 3.16
C GLU A 58 6.78 -13.51 3.24
N SER A 59 7.36 -14.17 4.25
CA SER A 59 7.26 -15.63 4.40
C SER A 59 5.82 -16.12 4.61
N ASN A 60 5.56 -17.34 4.15
CA ASN A 60 4.28 -17.99 4.31
C ASN A 60 4.09 -18.50 5.75
N ASP A 61 2.88 -18.33 6.26
CA ASP A 61 2.49 -18.78 7.59
C ASP A 61 2.27 -20.30 7.60
N LEU A 62 3.17 -21.01 8.30
CA LEU A 62 3.13 -22.47 8.46
C LEU A 62 1.78 -22.97 8.96
N LEU A 63 1.17 -22.30 9.93
CA LEU A 63 -0.10 -22.74 10.52
C LEU A 63 -1.28 -22.55 9.57
N LYS A 64 -1.19 -21.59 8.66
CA LYS A 64 -2.22 -21.40 7.62
C LYS A 64 -2.16 -22.47 6.54
N ILE A 65 -0.98 -23.04 6.28
CA ILE A 65 -0.79 -24.07 5.25
C ILE A 65 -1.02 -25.46 5.83
N TYR A 66 -0.40 -25.77 6.97
CA TYR A 66 -0.35 -27.12 7.53
C TYR A 66 -1.25 -27.31 8.76
N GLY A 67 -1.91 -26.26 9.25
CA GLY A 67 -2.74 -26.34 10.46
C GLY A 67 -1.95 -26.89 11.65
N ILE A 68 -2.54 -27.86 12.34
CA ILE A 68 -1.94 -28.52 13.51
C ILE A 68 -0.67 -29.28 13.14
N ASN A 69 -0.57 -29.83 11.91
CA ASN A 69 0.60 -30.59 11.47
C ASN A 69 1.85 -29.69 11.34
N GLY A 70 1.66 -28.38 11.14
CA GLY A 70 2.75 -27.41 11.10
C GLY A 70 3.33 -27.05 12.47
N LEU A 71 2.70 -27.44 13.58
CA LEU A 71 3.10 -27.02 14.93
C LEU A 71 4.50 -27.52 15.30
N ARG A 72 4.85 -28.75 14.89
CA ARG A 72 6.19 -29.30 15.11
C ARG A 72 7.25 -28.48 14.38
N SER A 73 7.05 -28.21 13.09
CA SER A 73 8.00 -27.41 12.29
C SER A 73 8.11 -25.97 12.81
N LEU A 74 7.02 -25.40 13.34
CA LEU A 74 7.05 -24.09 13.99
C LEU A 74 7.91 -24.10 15.26
N ASN A 75 7.80 -25.16 16.07
CA ASN A 75 8.65 -25.34 17.26
C ASN A 75 10.13 -25.55 16.88
N GLU A 76 10.38 -26.22 15.75
CA GLU A 76 11.71 -26.37 15.14
C GLU A 76 12.22 -25.10 14.45
N LYS A 77 11.50 -23.97 14.57
CA LYS A 77 11.88 -22.64 14.06
C LYS A 77 12.00 -22.57 12.54
N VAL A 78 11.18 -23.35 11.83
CA VAL A 78 11.10 -23.33 10.38
C VAL A 78 10.28 -22.12 9.92
N ILE A 79 10.70 -21.50 8.82
CA ILE A 79 9.89 -20.57 8.04
C ILE A 79 9.76 -21.08 6.61
N LEU A 80 8.68 -20.69 5.92
CA LEU A 80 8.46 -21.03 4.52
C LEU A 80 8.66 -19.81 3.64
N ILE A 81 9.62 -19.88 2.72
CA ILE A 81 9.79 -18.83 1.72
C ILE A 81 9.45 -19.43 0.38
N ASN A 82 8.39 -18.88 -0.24
CA ASN A 82 7.66 -19.61 -1.27
C ASN A 82 7.15 -20.94 -0.69
N ASN A 83 7.68 -22.09 -1.12
CA ASN A 83 7.45 -23.40 -0.49
C ASN A 83 8.73 -24.06 0.07
N HIS A 84 9.84 -23.32 0.16
CA HIS A 84 11.10 -23.83 0.71
C HIS A 84 11.10 -23.75 2.25
N PRO A 85 11.30 -24.86 2.97
CA PRO A 85 11.46 -24.86 4.41
C PRO A 85 12.88 -24.45 4.81
N ILE A 86 13.00 -23.39 5.61
CA ILE A 86 14.28 -22.80 6.01
C ILE A 86 14.32 -22.70 7.53
N ARG A 87 15.41 -23.20 8.13
CA ARG A 87 15.61 -23.18 9.60
C ARG A 87 16.65 -22.16 10.05
N LYS A 88 17.73 -22.00 9.29
CA LYS A 88 18.83 -21.08 9.62
C LYS A 88 19.03 -20.05 8.52
N ILE A 89 19.14 -18.80 8.95
CA ILE A 89 19.32 -17.64 8.07
C ILE A 89 20.58 -16.88 8.44
N LYS A 90 21.16 -16.23 7.44
CA LYS A 90 22.20 -15.21 7.58
C LYS A 90 21.64 -13.87 7.12
N LEU A 91 21.82 -12.84 7.95
CA LEU A 91 21.44 -11.45 7.66
C LEU A 91 22.64 -10.53 7.88
N VAL A 92 22.73 -9.48 7.08
CA VAL A 92 23.65 -8.36 7.31
C VAL A 92 22.84 -7.08 7.21
N GLY A 93 23.02 -6.19 8.19
CA GLY A 93 22.29 -4.94 8.24
C GLY A 93 22.81 -4.00 9.32
N ARG A 94 22.29 -2.79 9.34
CA ARG A 94 22.65 -1.76 10.32
C ARG A 94 21.64 -1.74 11.45
N ILE A 95 22.13 -1.59 12.67
CA ILE A 95 21.27 -1.42 13.84
C ILE A 95 20.65 -0.03 13.79
N THR A 96 19.33 0.08 13.67
CA THR A 96 18.60 1.37 13.66
C THR A 96 18.16 1.78 15.06
N GLU A 97 17.81 0.81 15.91
CA GLU A 97 17.37 1.04 17.29
C GLU A 97 17.90 -0.04 18.23
N CYS A 98 18.03 0.32 19.51
CA CYS A 98 18.39 -0.62 20.57
C CYS A 98 17.63 -0.28 21.85
N PHE A 99 16.93 -1.26 22.42
CA PHE A 99 16.30 -1.14 23.74
C PHE A 99 16.55 -2.38 24.58
N ILE A 100 16.54 -2.19 25.90
CA ILE A 100 16.85 -3.22 26.89
C ILE A 100 15.54 -3.59 27.59
N LYS A 101 15.32 -4.89 27.79
CA LYS A 101 14.21 -5.38 28.60
C LYS A 101 14.67 -6.53 29.48
N GLU A 102 14.39 -6.40 30.76
CA GLU A 102 14.59 -7.47 31.72
C GLU A 102 13.41 -8.46 31.64
N ILE A 103 13.71 -9.74 31.44
CA ILE A 103 12.72 -10.82 31.38
C ILE A 103 13.22 -11.94 32.30
N LYS A 104 12.47 -12.20 33.38
CA LYS A 104 12.81 -13.26 34.37
C LYS A 104 14.23 -13.12 34.94
N SER A 105 14.63 -11.89 35.28
CA SER A 105 15.97 -11.58 35.81
C SER A 105 17.14 -11.78 34.83
N GLU A 106 16.85 -11.95 33.53
CA GLU A 106 17.83 -11.89 32.45
C GLU A 106 17.61 -10.64 31.60
N GLU A 107 18.70 -9.95 31.27
CA GLU A 107 18.67 -8.79 30.38
C GLU A 107 18.73 -9.25 28.93
N PHE A 108 17.68 -8.91 28.17
CA PHE A 108 17.64 -9.07 26.72
C PHE A 108 17.75 -7.73 26.03
N TYR A 109 18.54 -7.72 24.96
CA TYR A 109 18.68 -6.59 24.06
C TYR A 109 17.82 -6.83 22.84
N PHE A 110 16.97 -5.86 22.53
CA PHE A 110 16.17 -5.85 21.34
C PHE A 110 16.77 -4.84 20.38
N LEU A 111 17.28 -5.35 19.26
CA LEU A 111 17.90 -4.53 18.22
C LEU A 111 16.96 -4.48 17.03
N THR A 112 16.79 -3.31 16.43
CA THR A 112 16.08 -3.18 15.15
C THR A 112 17.14 -3.16 14.04
N LEU A 113 16.98 -4.01 13.03
CA LEU A 113 17.95 -4.20 11.95
C LEU A 113 17.36 -3.78 10.61
N ASP A 114 18.11 -2.97 9.86
CA ASP A 114 17.80 -2.55 8.49
C ASP A 114 18.87 -3.04 7.50
N ASP A 115 18.44 -3.78 6.47
CA ASP A 115 19.27 -4.26 5.35
C ASP A 115 18.98 -3.51 4.03
N SER A 116 18.19 -2.43 4.09
CA SER A 116 17.69 -1.62 2.98
C SER A 116 16.78 -2.35 1.99
N SER A 117 16.30 -3.56 2.31
CA SER A 117 15.41 -4.33 1.42
C SER A 117 13.93 -4.03 1.62
N GLY A 118 13.53 -3.47 2.77
CA GLY A 118 12.15 -3.29 3.17
C GLY A 118 12.01 -2.78 4.61
N PRO A 119 10.93 -3.13 5.33
CA PRO A 119 10.79 -2.81 6.74
C PRO A 119 11.85 -3.50 7.60
N ASP A 120 12.24 -2.84 8.68
CA ASP A 120 13.18 -3.37 9.66
C ASP A 120 12.66 -4.63 10.37
N ILE A 121 13.58 -5.45 10.89
CA ILE A 121 13.26 -6.63 11.70
C ILE A 121 13.85 -6.53 13.10
N VAL A 122 13.12 -7.05 14.09
CA VAL A 122 13.56 -7.07 15.48
C VAL A 122 14.40 -8.32 15.75
N LEU A 123 15.57 -8.12 16.34
CA LEU A 123 16.46 -9.14 16.85
C LEU A 123 16.34 -9.21 18.37
N LYS A 124 16.21 -10.41 18.93
CA LYS A 124 16.27 -10.62 20.38
C LYS A 124 17.60 -11.26 20.75
N VAL A 125 18.47 -10.50 21.40
CA VAL A 125 19.86 -10.88 21.68
C VAL A 125 20.10 -10.98 23.18
N SER A 126 20.80 -12.04 23.61
CA SER A 126 21.25 -12.14 25.00
C SER A 126 22.38 -11.15 25.30
N ARG A 127 22.52 -10.73 26.56
CA ARG A 127 23.67 -9.90 26.97
C ARG A 127 25.03 -10.52 26.61
N ALA A 128 25.16 -11.82 26.78
CA ALA A 128 26.40 -12.54 26.48
C ALA A 128 26.74 -12.48 24.99
N SER A 129 25.77 -12.72 24.11
CA SER A 129 25.96 -12.65 22.64
C SER A 129 26.32 -11.24 22.19
N LEU A 130 25.67 -10.21 22.74
CA LEU A 130 25.93 -8.82 22.40
C LEU A 130 27.37 -8.41 22.78
N LEU A 131 27.77 -8.70 24.01
CA LEU A 131 29.12 -8.39 24.50
C LEU A 131 30.19 -9.21 23.75
N GLY A 132 29.91 -10.47 23.43
CA GLY A 132 30.79 -11.32 22.63
C GLY A 132 31.04 -10.78 21.22
N ALA A 133 30.09 -10.04 20.65
CA ALA A 133 30.24 -9.35 19.36
C ALA A 133 30.99 -8.01 19.46
N GLY A 134 31.44 -7.60 20.66
CA GLY A 134 32.04 -6.28 20.88
C GLY A 134 31.03 -5.13 20.79
N LEU A 135 29.74 -5.42 20.97
CA LEU A 135 28.66 -4.43 20.96
C LEU A 135 28.29 -4.03 22.39
N GLN A 136 28.05 -2.74 22.59
CA GLN A 136 27.57 -2.16 23.85
C GLN A 136 26.29 -1.37 23.55
N SER A 137 25.33 -1.35 24.49
CA SER A 137 24.06 -0.64 24.29
C SER A 137 24.24 0.83 23.94
N SER A 138 25.21 1.50 24.56
CA SER A 138 25.51 2.92 24.33
C SER A 138 26.05 3.24 22.93
N ASN A 139 26.59 2.24 22.22
CA ASN A 139 27.29 2.45 20.95
C ASN A 139 27.07 1.26 19.99
N CYS A 140 25.82 0.82 19.84
CA CYS A 140 25.46 -0.21 18.88
C CYS A 140 24.68 0.34 17.68
N VAL A 141 23.98 1.46 17.85
CA VAL A 141 23.21 2.11 16.77
C VAL A 141 24.15 2.51 15.62
N PHE A 142 23.67 2.32 14.39
CA PHE A 142 24.36 2.48 13.11
C PHE A 142 25.53 1.53 12.85
N LYS A 143 25.85 0.60 13.77
CA LYS A 143 26.85 -0.43 13.49
C LYS A 143 26.29 -1.45 12.52
N LEU A 144 27.13 -1.80 11.54
CA LEU A 144 26.89 -2.90 10.63
C LEU A 144 27.18 -4.21 11.35
N ILE A 145 26.23 -5.13 11.33
CA ILE A 145 26.36 -6.44 11.97
C ILE A 145 26.03 -7.55 10.97
N GLU A 146 26.72 -8.67 11.11
CA GLU A 146 26.36 -9.94 10.52
C GLU A 146 25.75 -10.83 11.61
N ILE A 147 24.62 -11.46 11.29
CA ILE A 147 23.95 -12.40 12.19
C ILE A 147 23.67 -13.71 11.48
N THR A 148 23.80 -14.80 12.23
CA THR A 148 23.28 -16.12 11.85
C THR A 148 22.34 -16.59 12.95
N GLY A 149 21.16 -17.05 12.58
CA GLY A 149 20.15 -17.46 13.56
C GLY A 149 18.89 -18.03 12.94
N PHE A 150 17.82 -18.04 13.72
CA PHE A 150 16.53 -18.56 13.31
C PHE A 150 15.42 -17.54 13.55
N CYS A 151 14.33 -17.67 12.79
CA CYS A 151 13.14 -16.84 12.94
C CYS A 151 12.18 -17.49 13.93
N SER A 152 11.51 -16.66 14.73
CA SER A 152 10.43 -17.08 15.61
C SER A 152 9.28 -16.10 15.48
N ASN A 153 8.05 -16.59 15.54
CA ASN A 153 6.88 -15.74 15.59
C ASN A 153 6.48 -15.54 17.06
N PHE A 154 6.49 -14.29 17.52
CA PHE A 154 6.10 -13.92 18.88
C PHE A 154 5.02 -12.84 18.81
N ASN A 155 3.84 -13.10 19.40
CA ASN A 155 2.68 -12.21 19.37
C ASN A 155 2.29 -11.74 17.95
N GLY A 156 2.42 -12.62 16.95
CA GLY A 156 2.09 -12.31 15.56
C GLY A 156 3.12 -11.45 14.84
N LYS A 157 4.29 -11.21 15.45
CA LYS A 157 5.43 -10.54 14.82
C LYS A 157 6.59 -11.51 14.66
N LEU A 158 7.20 -11.51 13.48
CA LEU A 158 8.46 -12.23 13.23
C LEU A 158 9.60 -11.49 13.93
N GLU A 159 10.36 -12.24 14.73
CA GLU A 159 11.59 -11.81 15.38
C GLU A 159 12.70 -12.81 15.06
N VAL A 160 13.95 -12.33 15.02
CA VAL A 160 15.12 -13.18 14.77
C VAL A 160 15.88 -13.39 16.08
N HIS A 161 16.26 -14.65 16.33
CA HIS A 161 17.05 -15.06 17.48
C HIS A 161 18.43 -15.49 16.95
N PRO A 162 19.49 -14.69 17.15
CA PRO A 162 20.81 -15.01 16.64
C PRO A 162 21.48 -16.11 17.47
N ASP A 163 21.97 -17.14 16.78
CA ASP A 163 22.95 -18.10 17.30
C ASP A 163 24.34 -17.44 17.38
N PHE A 164 24.64 -16.61 16.38
CA PHE A 164 25.91 -15.91 16.21
C PHE A 164 25.66 -14.48 15.74
N ILE A 165 26.42 -13.55 16.32
CA ILE A 165 26.40 -12.13 15.98
C ILE A 165 27.83 -11.61 15.93
N GLN A 166 28.14 -10.84 14.90
CA GLN A 166 29.46 -10.26 14.69
C GLN A 166 29.31 -8.81 14.23
N ALA A 167 29.96 -7.89 14.94
CA ALA A 167 30.12 -6.52 14.46
C ALA A 167 31.13 -6.51 13.30
N LEU A 168 30.73 -5.97 12.15
CA LEU A 168 31.62 -5.80 11.02
C LEU A 168 32.44 -4.51 11.17
N PRO A 169 33.64 -4.44 10.58
CA PRO A 169 34.50 -3.26 10.69
C PRO A 169 33.81 -2.01 10.15
N ASN A 170 33.79 -0.93 10.92
CA ASN A 170 33.26 0.36 10.49
C ASN A 170 34.33 1.23 9.81
N ASN A 171 35.17 0.60 8.98
CA ASN A 171 36.20 1.28 8.18
C ASN A 171 35.67 1.59 6.77
N ASP A 172 36.43 2.26 5.93
CA ASP A 172 36.02 2.64 4.56
C ASP A 172 35.56 1.46 3.67
N ARG A 173 35.76 0.21 4.11
CA ARG A 173 35.32 -1.02 3.43
C ARG A 173 34.00 -1.59 3.94
N TYR A 174 33.28 -0.92 4.86
CA TYR A 174 31.98 -1.41 5.34
C TYR A 174 31.00 -1.67 4.17
N ILE A 175 31.06 -0.85 3.12
CA ILE A 175 30.20 -0.97 1.95
C ILE A 175 30.49 -2.23 1.13
N GLU A 176 31.74 -2.70 1.11
CA GLU A 176 32.11 -3.94 0.42
C GLU A 176 31.41 -5.15 1.04
N HIS A 177 31.28 -5.17 2.37
CA HIS A 177 30.54 -6.21 3.08
C HIS A 177 29.04 -6.16 2.78
N GLU A 178 28.43 -4.98 2.77
CA GLU A 178 27.01 -4.80 2.42
C GLU A 178 26.73 -5.26 0.97
N VAL A 179 27.55 -4.82 0.01
CA VAL A 179 27.40 -5.18 -1.40
C VAL A 179 27.61 -6.68 -1.63
N GLN A 180 28.61 -7.28 -0.98
CA GLN A 180 28.86 -8.72 -1.08
C GLN A 180 27.67 -9.53 -0.53
N PHE A 181 27.14 -9.15 0.63
CA PHE A 181 25.95 -9.78 1.18
C PHE A 181 24.73 -9.63 0.27
N TRP A 182 24.46 -8.43 -0.25
CA TRP A 182 23.34 -8.21 -1.15
C TRP A 182 23.45 -9.05 -2.41
N LYS A 183 24.65 -9.22 -2.96
CA LYS A 183 24.88 -10.10 -4.10
C LYS A 183 24.48 -11.55 -3.77
N GLU A 184 25.00 -12.10 -2.68
CA GLU A 184 24.66 -13.46 -2.23
C GLU A 184 23.16 -13.63 -1.94
N ALA A 185 22.55 -12.66 -1.24
CA ALA A 185 21.14 -12.71 -0.87
C ALA A 185 20.21 -12.56 -2.09
N LEU A 186 20.60 -11.76 -3.11
CA LEU A 186 19.83 -11.62 -4.35
C LEU A 186 19.94 -12.88 -5.22
N GLU A 187 21.13 -13.48 -5.33
CA GLU A 187 21.31 -14.78 -5.99
C GLU A 187 20.46 -15.86 -5.32
N MET A 188 20.49 -15.93 -3.99
CA MET A 188 19.63 -16.84 -3.23
C MET A 188 18.14 -16.55 -3.43
N ARG A 189 17.73 -15.28 -3.48
CA ARG A 189 16.35 -14.91 -3.73
C ARG A 189 15.87 -15.39 -5.10
N ASP A 190 16.71 -15.32 -6.13
CA ASP A 190 16.36 -15.79 -7.46
C ASP A 190 16.18 -17.32 -7.50
N ILE A 191 16.97 -18.05 -6.71
CA ILE A 191 16.79 -19.50 -6.52
C ILE A 191 15.45 -19.77 -5.78
N LEU A 192 15.20 -19.10 -4.65
CA LEU A 192 14.01 -19.31 -3.82
C LEU A 192 12.69 -18.86 -4.48
N LYS A 193 12.75 -17.99 -5.51
CA LYS A 193 11.58 -17.65 -6.35
C LYS A 193 11.06 -18.86 -7.12
N THR A 194 11.95 -19.77 -7.51
CA THR A 194 11.54 -21.02 -8.17
C THR A 194 10.99 -21.94 -7.09
N PRO A 195 9.75 -22.43 -7.21
CA PRO A 195 9.20 -23.36 -6.22
C PRO A 195 10.07 -24.60 -6.10
N TRP A 196 10.22 -25.09 -4.87
CA TRP A 196 10.76 -26.41 -4.61
C TRP A 196 9.85 -27.46 -5.25
N PHE A 197 10.43 -28.43 -5.95
CA PHE A 197 9.71 -29.59 -6.43
C PHE A 197 10.38 -30.84 -5.85
N GLN A 198 9.61 -31.68 -5.15
CA GLN A 198 10.06 -33.02 -4.80
C GLN A 198 9.91 -33.90 -6.02
N THR A 199 11.02 -34.26 -6.65
CA THR A 199 10.99 -35.28 -7.69
C THR A 199 10.52 -36.57 -7.02
N PRO A 200 9.49 -37.25 -7.54
CA PRO A 200 9.09 -38.54 -6.98
C PRO A 200 10.30 -39.46 -6.99
N GLN A 201 10.62 -40.06 -5.84
CA GLN A 201 11.50 -41.21 -5.83
C GLN A 201 10.76 -42.30 -6.59
N ILE A 202 11.10 -42.47 -7.87
CA ILE A 202 10.61 -43.56 -8.68
C ILE A 202 11.18 -44.81 -8.03
N ASN A 203 10.34 -45.55 -7.29
CA ASN A 203 10.62 -46.97 -7.04
C ASN A 203 10.77 -47.61 -8.44
N GLU A 204 11.95 -48.16 -8.74
CA GLU A 204 12.33 -48.62 -10.08
C GLU A 204 11.39 -49.71 -10.68
N ASP A 205 10.43 -50.22 -9.92
CA ASP A 205 9.58 -51.35 -10.30
C ASP A 205 8.15 -51.00 -10.76
N GLU A 206 7.68 -49.76 -10.67
CA GLU A 206 6.34 -49.40 -11.17
C GLU A 206 6.41 -48.67 -12.52
N GLN A 207 6.25 -49.45 -13.60
CA GLN A 207 6.02 -48.91 -14.94
C GLN A 207 4.72 -48.10 -14.97
N VAL A 208 4.84 -46.79 -14.81
CA VAL A 208 3.74 -45.84 -14.98
C VAL A 208 3.25 -45.91 -16.43
N LYS A 209 2.03 -46.45 -16.63
CA LYS A 209 1.27 -46.25 -17.88
C LYS A 209 0.97 -44.77 -18.03
N ILE A 210 1.82 -44.06 -18.76
CA ILE A 210 1.59 -42.67 -19.18
C ILE A 210 0.38 -42.68 -20.13
N LYS A 211 -0.82 -42.44 -19.59
CA LYS A 211 -1.99 -42.09 -20.40
C LYS A 211 -1.78 -40.66 -20.90
N PHE A 212 -1.17 -40.53 -22.08
CA PHE A 212 -1.17 -39.27 -22.80
C PHE A 212 -2.62 -38.89 -23.11
N ASP A 213 -3.04 -37.73 -22.62
CA ASP A 213 -4.32 -37.13 -22.98
C ASP A 213 -4.29 -36.78 -24.47
N SER A 214 -5.03 -37.54 -25.27
CA SER A 214 -5.02 -37.45 -26.73
C SER A 214 -5.46 -36.08 -27.25
N LYS A 215 -6.15 -35.30 -26.41
CA LYS A 215 -6.63 -33.96 -26.73
C LYS A 215 -5.50 -32.91 -26.73
N THR A 216 -4.58 -32.97 -25.77
CA THR A 216 -3.44 -32.03 -25.68
C THR A 216 -2.36 -32.33 -26.72
N ASN A 217 -2.13 -33.59 -27.06
CA ASN A 217 -1.26 -33.94 -28.18
C ASN A 217 -1.85 -33.54 -29.54
N ARG A 218 -3.18 -33.63 -29.69
CA ARG A 218 -3.87 -33.15 -30.89
C ARG A 218 -3.78 -31.62 -31.03
N GLU A 219 -3.91 -30.86 -29.94
CA GLU A 219 -3.71 -29.40 -29.97
C GLU A 219 -2.26 -29.02 -30.30
N LYS A 220 -1.25 -29.74 -29.76
CA LYS A 220 0.16 -29.50 -30.13
C LYS A 220 0.45 -29.79 -31.59
N LEU A 221 -0.13 -30.87 -32.14
CA LEU A 221 -0.01 -31.23 -33.55
C LEU A 221 -0.75 -30.26 -34.48
N ILE A 222 -1.89 -29.71 -34.04
CA ILE A 222 -2.61 -28.66 -34.78
C ILE A 222 -1.81 -27.36 -34.81
N ARG A 223 -1.18 -26.96 -33.69
CA ARG A 223 -0.32 -25.77 -33.64
C ARG A 223 0.94 -25.92 -34.49
N GLN A 224 1.54 -27.11 -34.54
CA GLN A 224 2.70 -27.37 -35.42
C GLN A 224 2.35 -27.43 -36.91
N ARG A 225 1.08 -27.68 -37.28
CA ARG A 225 0.63 -27.74 -38.67
C ARG A 225 0.07 -26.41 -39.21
N LEU A 226 -0.16 -25.42 -38.35
CA LEU A 226 -0.72 -24.11 -38.73
C LEU A 226 0.35 -23.06 -39.05
N ASP A 227 1.64 -23.41 -39.02
CA ASP A 227 2.74 -22.47 -39.21
C ASP A 227 3.30 -22.48 -40.65
N LEU A 228 2.42 -22.24 -41.62
CA LEU A 228 2.79 -21.95 -43.01
C LEU A 228 1.85 -20.89 -43.61
N GLY A 229 2.33 -19.65 -43.72
CA GLY A 229 1.77 -18.67 -44.65
C GLY A 229 1.42 -17.33 -44.03
N ILE A 230 2.11 -16.30 -44.52
CA ILE A 230 1.97 -14.87 -44.26
C ILE A 230 0.60 -14.36 -44.76
N ASP A 231 -0.20 -13.71 -43.91
CA ASP A 231 -0.65 -12.31 -44.06
C ASP A 231 -1.64 -11.91 -42.93
N GLU A 232 -1.70 -10.60 -42.71
CA GLU A 232 -2.29 -9.85 -41.60
C GLU A 232 -3.73 -10.22 -41.18
N CYS A 233 -3.94 -10.44 -39.87
CA CYS A 233 -5.21 -10.08 -39.21
C CYS A 233 -5.01 -9.91 -37.68
N PRO A 234 -5.52 -8.82 -37.08
CA PRO A 234 -5.29 -8.48 -35.68
C PRO A 234 -6.20 -9.31 -34.77
N SER A 235 -5.61 -10.07 -33.85
CA SER A 235 -6.36 -10.75 -32.80
C SER A 235 -6.88 -9.72 -31.77
N GLN A 236 -8.13 -9.31 -31.99
CA GLN A 236 -9.17 -8.98 -31.01
C GLN A 236 -8.73 -8.99 -29.53
N ALA A 237 -8.62 -7.79 -28.96
CA ALA A 237 -8.59 -7.59 -27.52
C ALA A 237 -9.99 -7.86 -26.95
N MET A 238 -10.16 -8.97 -26.23
CA MET A 238 -11.19 -9.03 -25.21
C MET A 238 -10.82 -8.03 -24.11
N VAL A 239 -11.60 -6.95 -23.99
CA VAL A 239 -11.66 -6.19 -22.73
C VAL A 239 -12.47 -7.04 -21.75
N MET A 240 -11.83 -8.10 -21.26
CA MET A 240 -12.17 -8.63 -19.95
C MET A 240 -11.67 -7.62 -18.93
N ASP A 241 -12.48 -7.34 -17.91
CA ASP A 241 -12.06 -6.63 -16.70
C ASP A 241 -10.62 -7.02 -16.37
N SER A 242 -9.80 -6.00 -16.18
CA SER A 242 -8.40 -6.15 -15.83
C SER A 242 -8.29 -7.06 -14.61
N CYS A 243 -8.13 -8.36 -14.85
CA CYS A 243 -7.69 -9.35 -13.90
C CYS A 243 -6.21 -9.04 -13.66
N ILE A 244 -5.98 -7.98 -12.90
CA ILE A 244 -4.67 -7.58 -12.42
C ILE A 244 -4.21 -8.68 -11.48
N TYR A 245 -3.10 -9.30 -11.85
CA TYR A 245 -2.37 -10.28 -11.05
C TYR A 245 -2.21 -9.79 -9.60
N MET A 246 -2.86 -10.50 -8.68
CA MET A 246 -2.72 -10.29 -7.24
C MET A 246 -1.38 -10.81 -6.77
N ARG A 247 -0.65 -9.99 -6.02
CA ARG A 247 0.47 -10.43 -5.18
C ARG A 247 0.16 -9.90 -3.79
N ASN A 248 -0.36 -10.76 -2.91
CA ASN A 248 -0.61 -10.42 -1.50
C ASN A 248 0.66 -9.85 -0.86
N THR A 249 0.78 -8.52 -0.78
CA THR A 249 1.74 -7.88 0.12
C THR A 249 1.01 -7.45 1.37
N ARG A 250 1.22 -8.19 2.47
CA ARG A 250 0.82 -7.77 3.82
C ARG A 250 1.79 -6.69 4.31
N ASP A 251 1.80 -5.53 3.67
CA ASP A 251 2.22 -4.32 4.36
C ASP A 251 1.05 -3.97 5.29
N ARG A 252 1.35 -3.79 6.59
CA ARG A 252 0.37 -3.32 7.57
C ARG A 252 0.00 -1.90 7.16
N ASP A 253 -1.04 -1.75 6.35
CA ASP A 253 -1.44 -0.47 5.79
C ASP A 253 -1.57 0.56 6.91
N ASP A 254 -0.95 1.73 6.77
CA ASP A 254 -1.14 2.90 7.66
C ASP A 254 -2.64 3.23 7.85
N TYR A 255 -3.47 2.78 6.91
CA TYR A 255 -4.92 2.81 6.94
C TYR A 255 -5.57 1.97 8.06
N SER A 256 -4.97 0.84 8.45
CA SER A 256 -5.47 -0.01 9.54
C SER A 256 -5.38 0.69 10.90
N ASN A 257 -4.35 1.51 11.11
CA ASN A 257 -4.25 2.38 12.28
C ASN A 257 -5.32 3.49 12.27
N ALA A 258 -5.88 3.81 11.11
CA ALA A 258 -6.99 4.76 11.00
C ALA A 258 -8.35 4.17 11.37
N LEU A 259 -8.54 2.86 11.19
CA LEU A 259 -9.80 2.15 11.43
C LEU A 259 -9.89 1.43 12.78
N ASN A 260 -8.78 1.31 13.53
CA ASN A 260 -8.69 0.57 14.79
C ASN A 260 -9.28 1.31 16.00
N ASP A 261 -10.56 1.68 15.95
CA ASP A 261 -11.35 2.06 17.14
C ASP A 261 -12.68 1.29 17.26
N SER A 262 -12.93 0.29 16.40
CA SER A 262 -14.09 -0.59 16.54
C SER A 262 -13.76 -2.03 16.20
N GLY A 263 -14.28 -2.94 17.03
CA GLY A 263 -13.83 -4.32 17.19
C GLY A 263 -13.95 -5.22 15.96
N SER A 264 -13.28 -6.37 16.11
CA SER A 264 -13.04 -7.43 15.13
C SER A 264 -14.15 -7.70 14.12
N GLU A 265 -13.90 -7.36 12.85
CA GLU A 265 -14.57 -7.98 11.71
C GLU A 265 -13.57 -8.36 10.62
N LYS A 266 -13.94 -9.41 9.86
CA LYS A 266 -13.14 -10.09 8.85
C LYS A 266 -12.52 -9.11 7.85
N GLU A 267 -11.23 -9.29 7.58
CA GLU A 267 -10.41 -8.47 6.69
C GLU A 267 -11.04 -8.42 5.27
N PRO A 268 -11.52 -7.27 4.78
CA PRO A 268 -12.17 -7.19 3.48
C PRO A 268 -11.16 -7.41 2.34
N GLU A 269 -11.60 -8.04 1.24
CA GLU A 269 -10.80 -8.16 0.01
C GLU A 269 -10.58 -6.78 -0.62
N ILE A 270 -9.41 -6.21 -0.33
CA ILE A 270 -8.99 -4.90 -0.79
C ILE A 270 -8.56 -5.00 -2.25
N GLU A 271 -8.97 -4.01 -3.05
CA GLU A 271 -8.51 -3.87 -4.42
C GLU A 271 -7.08 -3.29 -4.37
N GLU A 272 -6.06 -4.16 -4.38
CA GLU A 272 -4.66 -3.76 -4.30
C GLU A 272 -4.22 -3.12 -5.64
N ILE A 273 -3.90 -1.83 -5.60
CA ILE A 273 -3.47 -1.10 -6.79
C ILE A 273 -2.03 -1.50 -7.13
N THR A 274 -1.85 -1.96 -8.36
CA THR A 274 -0.59 -2.48 -8.93
C THR A 274 0.62 -1.59 -8.66
N LYS A 275 1.43 -1.89 -7.62
CA LYS A 275 2.76 -1.30 -7.33
C LYS A 275 3.70 -1.25 -8.57
N LYS A 276 3.46 -2.08 -9.60
CA LYS A 276 4.26 -2.15 -10.84
C LYS A 276 4.07 -0.95 -11.80
N LEU A 277 2.98 -0.19 -11.74
CA LEU A 277 2.84 1.06 -12.52
C LEU A 277 3.51 2.26 -11.83
N PHE A 278 3.78 2.16 -10.53
CA PHE A 278 4.27 3.27 -9.71
C PHE A 278 5.76 3.58 -9.87
N THR A 279 6.61 2.59 -10.16
CA THR A 279 8.02 2.86 -10.42
C THR A 279 8.27 3.53 -11.78
N LYS A 280 7.32 3.47 -12.71
CA LYS A 280 7.36 4.22 -13.98
C LYS A 280 6.70 5.60 -13.88
N SER A 281 5.62 5.76 -13.10
CA SER A 281 4.90 7.04 -12.97
C SER A 281 5.66 8.08 -12.14
N LEU A 282 6.29 7.69 -11.02
CA LEU A 282 7.12 8.59 -10.20
C LEU A 282 8.42 9.05 -10.90
N LYS A 283 8.83 8.40 -12.00
CA LYS A 283 9.97 8.81 -12.83
C LYS A 283 9.57 9.63 -14.06
N LYS A 284 8.27 9.84 -14.30
CA LYS A 284 7.84 10.81 -15.31
C LYS A 284 8.08 12.18 -14.70
N LYS A 285 9.23 12.78 -15.03
CA LYS A 285 9.47 14.22 -14.83
C LYS A 285 8.18 14.94 -15.20
N ILE A 286 7.69 15.77 -14.29
CA ILE A 286 6.71 16.79 -14.60
C ILE A 286 7.42 17.69 -15.61
N ASP A 287 7.24 17.38 -16.90
CA ASP A 287 7.57 18.31 -17.97
C ASP A 287 6.63 19.49 -17.77
N HIS A 288 7.17 20.56 -17.17
CA HIS A 288 6.50 21.84 -17.13
C HIS A 288 6.19 22.23 -18.56
N ALA A 289 4.92 22.10 -18.95
CA ALA A 289 4.39 22.62 -20.19
C ALA A 289 4.81 24.10 -20.30
N ALA A 290 5.44 24.46 -21.42
CA ALA A 290 5.87 25.82 -21.68
C ALA A 290 4.66 26.78 -21.51
N PRO A 291 4.85 27.94 -20.86
CA PRO A 291 3.75 28.85 -20.57
C PRO A 291 3.17 29.40 -21.88
N SER A 292 1.98 28.94 -22.22
CA SER A 292 1.18 29.51 -23.28
C SER A 292 0.66 30.88 -22.85
N SER A 293 1.16 31.92 -23.51
CA SER A 293 0.64 33.30 -23.60
C SER A 293 0.59 34.14 -22.31
N PRO A 294 0.96 35.44 -22.36
CA PRO A 294 1.00 36.31 -21.20
C PRO A 294 -0.41 36.74 -20.77
N ILE A 295 -1.02 35.97 -19.89
CA ILE A 295 -2.20 36.42 -19.14
C ILE A 295 -1.71 37.45 -18.11
N ALA A 296 -2.27 38.65 -18.16
CA ALA A 296 -1.93 39.76 -17.28
C ALA A 296 -1.90 39.30 -15.81
N LYS A 297 -0.72 39.38 -15.18
CA LYS A 297 -0.54 38.95 -13.78
C LYS A 297 -1.39 39.87 -12.88
N PRO A 298 -2.38 39.34 -12.15
CA PRO A 298 -3.14 40.13 -11.19
C PRO A 298 -2.20 40.64 -10.10
N LYS A 299 -2.46 41.84 -9.57
CA LYS A 299 -1.68 42.44 -8.48
C LYS A 299 -1.59 41.45 -7.30
N HIS A 300 -0.39 40.92 -7.09
CA HIS A 300 -0.05 39.95 -6.05
C HIS A 300 -0.16 40.61 -4.68
N GLY A 301 -1.23 40.33 -3.97
CA GLY A 301 -1.47 40.84 -2.64
C GLY A 301 -2.51 40.00 -1.93
N TRP A 302 -2.60 40.15 -0.62
CA TRP A 302 -3.57 39.45 0.20
C TRP A 302 -5.00 39.69 -0.27
N VAL A 303 -5.68 38.61 -0.67
CA VAL A 303 -7.07 38.65 -1.13
C VAL A 303 -8.00 38.21 -0.01
N ASN A 304 -9.11 38.92 0.21
CA ASN A 304 -10.12 38.50 1.17
C ASN A 304 -10.87 37.27 0.62
N VAL A 305 -10.85 36.19 1.41
CA VAL A 305 -11.36 34.86 1.05
C VAL A 305 -12.87 34.89 0.78
N ILE A 306 -13.61 35.76 1.47
CA ILE A 306 -15.06 35.91 1.30
C ILE A 306 -15.38 36.59 -0.03
N SER A 307 -14.58 37.58 -0.43
CA SER A 307 -14.80 38.32 -1.68
C SER A 307 -14.33 37.59 -2.93
N THR A 308 -13.40 36.65 -2.81
CA THR A 308 -12.78 36.01 -3.97
C THR A 308 -12.59 34.52 -3.69
N PRO A 309 -13.59 33.68 -4.06
CA PRO A 309 -13.46 32.24 -3.97
C PRO A 309 -12.31 31.75 -4.86
N ILE A 310 -11.45 30.89 -4.31
CA ILE A 310 -10.46 30.14 -5.06
C ILE A 310 -11.23 29.21 -5.98
N LYS A 311 -11.15 29.49 -7.28
CA LYS A 311 -11.78 28.64 -8.29
C LYS A 311 -10.89 27.45 -8.57
N ALA A 312 -11.50 26.29 -8.74
CA ALA A 312 -10.81 25.15 -9.31
C ALA A 312 -10.25 25.54 -10.69
N ASP A 313 -9.01 25.12 -10.95
CA ASP A 313 -8.28 25.34 -12.20
C ASP A 313 -8.83 24.46 -13.34
N SER A 314 -9.42 23.32 -12.98
CA SER A 314 -10.00 22.38 -13.92
C SER A 314 -11.32 21.77 -13.41
N LEU A 315 -12.12 21.24 -14.35
CA LEU A 315 -13.31 20.46 -14.03
C LEU A 315 -12.97 19.19 -13.23
N ARG A 316 -11.80 18.57 -13.49
CA ARG A 316 -11.32 17.40 -12.73
C ARG A 316 -11.02 17.75 -11.28
N THR A 317 -10.34 18.87 -11.02
CA THR A 317 -10.11 19.38 -9.66
C THR A 317 -11.44 19.66 -8.95
N SER A 318 -12.41 20.25 -9.67
CA SER A 318 -13.77 20.47 -9.14
C SER A 318 -14.47 19.16 -8.76
N LEU A 319 -14.32 18.13 -9.59
CA LEU A 319 -14.86 16.80 -9.34
C LEU A 319 -14.21 16.16 -8.11
N LYS A 320 -12.87 16.12 -8.00
CA LYS A 320 -12.17 15.63 -6.80
C LYS A 320 -12.63 16.36 -5.53
N PHE A 321 -12.76 17.69 -5.61
CA PHE A 321 -13.23 18.48 -4.49
C PHE A 321 -14.66 18.14 -4.07
N GLU A 322 -15.60 17.99 -5.03
CA GLU A 322 -16.97 17.60 -4.70
C GLU A 322 -17.06 16.16 -4.18
N LEU A 323 -16.19 15.23 -4.61
CA LEU A 323 -16.06 13.90 -4.01
C LEU A 323 -15.64 13.98 -2.53
N ILE A 324 -14.56 14.72 -2.23
CA ILE A 324 -14.07 14.93 -0.85
C ILE A 324 -15.16 15.57 0.01
N LYS A 325 -15.81 16.60 -0.52
CA LYS A 325 -16.90 17.31 0.17
C LYS A 325 -18.10 16.42 0.45
N TRP A 326 -18.46 15.53 -0.47
CA TRP A 326 -19.50 14.53 -0.25
C TRP A 326 -19.14 13.61 0.92
N MET A 327 -17.91 13.10 0.96
CA MET A 327 -17.42 12.22 2.04
C MET A 327 -17.43 12.93 3.40
N ILE A 328 -17.01 14.19 3.44
CA ILE A 328 -17.04 14.99 4.69
C ILE A 328 -18.48 15.23 5.15
N LYS A 329 -19.41 15.53 4.23
CA LYS A 329 -20.81 15.79 4.55
C LYS A 329 -21.55 14.57 5.08
N THR A 330 -21.29 13.40 4.51
CA THR A 330 -21.89 12.16 5.00
C THR A 330 -21.32 11.76 6.36
N SER A 331 -20.06 12.14 6.64
CA SER A 331 -19.37 11.87 7.91
C SER A 331 -19.32 10.38 8.26
N ARG A 332 -19.46 9.50 7.26
CA ARG A 332 -19.36 8.05 7.40
C ARG A 332 -17.98 7.62 6.97
N GLU A 333 -17.30 6.82 7.80
CA GLU A 333 -15.99 6.27 7.45
C GLU A 333 -16.07 5.24 6.33
N LYS A 334 -17.20 4.53 6.21
CA LYS A 334 -17.48 3.54 5.17
C LYS A 334 -18.68 3.98 4.32
N PHE A 335 -18.57 3.87 3.01
CA PHE A 335 -19.65 4.16 2.06
C PHE A 335 -19.53 3.30 0.79
N ASN A 336 -20.59 3.22 -0.01
CA ASN A 336 -20.58 2.53 -1.29
C ASN A 336 -20.34 3.53 -2.45
N LEU A 337 -19.46 3.21 -3.39
CA LEU A 337 -19.13 4.10 -4.52
C LEU A 337 -20.35 4.51 -5.36
N ASN A 338 -21.35 3.62 -5.47
CA ASN A 338 -22.56 3.91 -6.23
C ASN A 338 -23.36 5.06 -5.62
N GLU A 339 -23.26 5.30 -4.31
CA GLU A 339 -23.93 6.43 -3.65
C GLU A 339 -23.30 7.75 -4.09
N VAL A 340 -21.97 7.80 -4.15
CA VAL A 340 -21.22 8.99 -4.59
C VAL A 340 -21.42 9.25 -6.07
N PHE A 341 -21.39 8.20 -6.89
CA PHE A 341 -21.61 8.31 -8.33
C PHE A 341 -23.01 8.84 -8.68
N LYS A 342 -24.00 8.53 -7.84
CA LYS A 342 -25.39 9.02 -7.98
C LYS A 342 -25.61 10.42 -7.41
N ASP A 343 -24.63 11.01 -6.71
CA ASP A 343 -24.76 12.37 -6.22
C ASP A 343 -24.99 13.35 -7.37
N ARG A 344 -25.96 14.26 -7.19
CA ARG A 344 -26.39 15.17 -8.25
C ARG A 344 -25.25 16.06 -8.74
N LYS A 345 -24.38 16.56 -7.86
CA LYS A 345 -23.30 17.46 -8.24
C LYS A 345 -22.18 16.71 -8.93
N VAL A 346 -21.81 15.54 -8.40
CA VAL A 346 -20.83 14.64 -9.01
C VAL A 346 -21.29 14.23 -10.41
N SER A 347 -22.55 13.82 -10.58
CA SER A 347 -23.09 13.43 -11.88
C SER A 347 -23.14 14.56 -12.91
N VAL A 348 -23.37 15.81 -12.48
CA VAL A 348 -23.34 16.98 -13.37
C VAL A 348 -21.91 17.23 -13.86
N LEU A 349 -20.93 17.26 -12.96
CA LEU A 349 -19.53 17.44 -13.33
C LEU A 349 -19.02 16.31 -14.24
N LEU A 350 -19.38 15.06 -13.95
CA LEU A 350 -19.05 13.92 -14.82
C LEU A 350 -19.64 14.08 -16.22
N LYS A 351 -20.87 14.58 -16.34
CA LYS A 351 -21.49 14.86 -17.64
C LYS A 351 -20.78 15.99 -18.39
N GLU A 352 -20.40 17.06 -17.69
CA GLU A 352 -19.66 18.17 -18.28
C GLU A 352 -18.28 17.74 -18.79
N ILE A 353 -17.53 16.96 -18.00
CA ILE A 353 -16.23 16.42 -18.41
C ILE A 353 -16.39 15.44 -19.56
N ALA A 354 -17.39 14.55 -19.52
CA ALA A 354 -17.63 13.58 -20.58
C ALA A 354 -18.02 14.25 -21.91
N ASN A 355 -18.81 15.33 -21.87
CA ASN A 355 -19.14 16.11 -23.07
C ASN A 355 -17.93 16.84 -23.68
N GLY A 356 -16.89 17.10 -22.89
CA GLY A 356 -15.65 17.71 -23.37
C GLY A 356 -14.69 16.72 -24.03
N LYS A 357 -14.87 15.40 -23.85
CA LYS A 357 -14.10 14.39 -24.57
C LYS A 357 -14.64 14.30 -26.01
N PRO A 358 -13.77 14.28 -27.04
CA PRO A 358 -14.22 14.10 -28.41
C PRO A 358 -14.96 12.76 -28.51
N THR A 359 -16.21 12.80 -28.97
CA THR A 359 -16.95 11.59 -29.29
C THR A 359 -16.14 10.81 -30.31
N PRO A 360 -15.84 9.52 -30.09
CA PRO A 360 -15.09 8.74 -31.07
C PRO A 360 -15.85 8.79 -32.40
N THR A 361 -15.18 9.27 -33.44
CA THR A 361 -15.72 9.24 -34.80
C THR A 361 -15.85 7.77 -35.19
N ILE A 362 -17.09 7.28 -35.29
CA ILE A 362 -17.35 5.89 -35.67
C ILE A 362 -17.02 5.76 -37.15
N GLU A 363 -15.93 5.08 -37.48
CA GLU A 363 -15.69 4.60 -38.84
C GLU A 363 -16.67 3.45 -39.12
N VAL A 364 -17.31 3.49 -40.29
CA VAL A 364 -18.46 2.64 -40.64
C VAL A 364 -18.15 1.13 -40.61
N ASP A 365 -16.86 0.76 -40.64
CA ASP A 365 -16.38 -0.63 -40.63
C ASP A 365 -15.92 -1.14 -39.25
N GLN A 366 -16.03 -0.36 -38.16
CA GLN A 366 -15.62 -0.82 -36.83
C GLN A 366 -16.71 -1.62 -36.11
N ASP A 367 -16.27 -2.73 -35.49
CA ASP A 367 -17.09 -3.64 -34.71
C ASP A 367 -17.88 -2.90 -33.62
N LEU A 368 -19.22 -3.03 -33.63
CA LEU A 368 -20.16 -2.29 -32.77
C LEU A 368 -19.93 -2.55 -31.27
N SER A 369 -19.17 -3.60 -30.93
CA SER A 369 -18.71 -3.93 -29.58
C SER A 369 -17.75 -2.88 -28.98
N SER A 370 -17.17 -2.01 -29.80
CA SER A 370 -16.21 -0.98 -29.39
C SER A 370 -16.84 0.39 -29.05
N ILE A 371 -18.16 0.56 -29.30
CA ILE A 371 -18.84 1.83 -29.06
C ILE A 371 -19.00 2.06 -27.55
N ARG A 372 -18.19 2.97 -27.00
CA ARG A 372 -18.28 3.41 -25.61
C ARG A 372 -19.54 4.25 -25.40
N THR A 373 -20.41 3.83 -24.49
CA THR A 373 -21.58 4.64 -24.11
C THR A 373 -21.16 5.84 -23.26
N MET A 374 -22.02 6.86 -23.19
CA MET A 374 -21.79 8.02 -22.30
C MET A 374 -21.64 7.60 -20.82
N ASN A 375 -22.29 6.50 -20.41
CA ASN A 375 -22.14 5.97 -19.06
C ASN A 375 -20.77 5.32 -18.85
N ASP A 376 -20.21 4.66 -19.87
CA ASP A 376 -18.87 4.08 -19.81
C ASP A 376 -17.82 5.18 -19.68
N ILE A 377 -17.95 6.26 -20.45
CA ILE A 377 -17.06 7.42 -20.38
C ILE A 377 -17.11 8.07 -19.00
N LYS A 378 -18.30 8.25 -18.42
CA LYS A 378 -18.46 8.77 -17.05
C LYS A 378 -17.87 7.81 -16.02
N GLY A 379 -18.06 6.51 -16.20
CA GLY A 379 -17.51 5.46 -15.35
C GLY A 379 -15.99 5.50 -15.33
N GLU A 380 -15.36 5.62 -16.50
CA GLU A 380 -13.91 5.76 -16.68
C GLU A 380 -13.39 7.02 -15.97
N ILE A 381 -14.01 8.18 -16.22
CA ILE A 381 -13.60 9.44 -15.56
C ILE A 381 -13.73 9.32 -14.05
N PHE A 382 -14.86 8.83 -13.53
CA PHE A 382 -15.05 8.66 -12.09
C PHE A 382 -14.04 7.68 -11.50
N HIS A 383 -13.74 6.60 -12.21
CA HIS A 383 -12.73 5.63 -11.82
C HIS A 383 -11.35 6.27 -11.70
N ASP A 384 -10.93 7.07 -12.68
CA ASP A 384 -9.63 7.76 -12.69
C ASP A 384 -9.52 8.73 -11.52
N GLU A 385 -10.53 9.57 -11.28
CA GLU A 385 -10.51 10.53 -10.18
C GLU A 385 -10.54 9.83 -8.80
N ARG A 386 -11.33 8.74 -8.67
CA ARG A 386 -11.31 7.87 -7.48
C ARG A 386 -9.92 7.28 -7.27
N HIS A 387 -9.31 6.79 -8.34
CA HIS A 387 -8.00 6.17 -8.31
C HIS A 387 -6.94 7.16 -7.81
N ASP A 388 -6.97 8.40 -8.28
CA ASP A 388 -6.08 9.45 -7.77
C ASP A 388 -6.23 9.65 -6.25
N LEU A 389 -7.47 9.69 -5.74
CA LEU A 389 -7.71 9.78 -4.29
C LEU A 389 -7.20 8.56 -3.52
N GLN A 390 -7.21 7.37 -4.12
CA GLN A 390 -6.59 6.17 -3.52
C GLN A 390 -5.06 6.26 -3.53
N VAL A 391 -4.46 6.68 -4.64
CA VAL A 391 -3.00 6.87 -4.77
C VAL A 391 -2.49 7.89 -3.75
N TRP A 392 -3.31 8.88 -3.44
CA TRP A 392 -3.05 9.89 -2.43
C TRP A 392 -3.25 9.41 -0.98
N ASN A 393 -3.60 8.14 -0.78
CA ASN A 393 -3.92 7.52 0.51
C ASN A 393 -5.05 8.23 1.26
N LEU A 394 -5.94 8.91 0.54
CA LEU A 394 -7.09 9.61 1.13
C LEU A 394 -8.29 8.67 1.30
N ILE A 395 -8.46 7.73 0.38
CA ILE A 395 -9.49 6.70 0.43
C ILE A 395 -8.92 5.31 0.17
N LYS A 396 -9.65 4.29 0.59
CA LYS A 396 -9.34 2.88 0.30
C LYS A 396 -10.60 2.21 -0.22
N CYS A 397 -10.52 1.49 -1.33
CA CYS A 397 -11.68 0.84 -1.92
C CYS A 397 -11.48 -0.68 -2.02
N THR A 398 -12.59 -1.39 -1.95
CA THR A 398 -12.68 -2.85 -2.04
C THR A 398 -13.29 -3.26 -3.37
N ARG A 399 -13.11 -4.54 -3.73
CA ARG A 399 -13.72 -5.10 -4.94
C ARG A 399 -15.25 -5.04 -4.93
N SER A 400 -15.86 -5.08 -3.75
CA SER A 400 -17.31 -4.95 -3.57
C SER A 400 -17.83 -3.51 -3.72
N LYS A 401 -16.98 -2.56 -4.14
CA LYS A 401 -17.26 -1.12 -4.26
C LYS A 401 -17.53 -0.42 -2.94
N ASP A 402 -17.24 -1.07 -1.80
CA ASP A 402 -17.18 -0.38 -0.52
C ASP A 402 -15.87 0.39 -0.44
N CYS A 403 -15.95 1.65 -0.04
CA CYS A 403 -14.80 2.49 0.20
C CYS A 403 -14.80 3.02 1.63
N TYR A 404 -13.59 3.29 2.10
CA TYR A 404 -13.28 3.87 3.37
C TYR A 404 -12.62 5.23 3.14
N CYS A 405 -12.95 6.23 3.96
CA CYS A 405 -12.38 7.59 3.88
C CYS A 405 -11.93 8.17 5.22
N ALA A 406 -11.55 7.32 6.18
CA ALA A 406 -11.07 7.77 7.50
C ALA A 406 -9.95 8.84 7.42
N PRO A 407 -8.94 8.76 6.54
CA PRO A 407 -7.93 9.80 6.39
C PRO A 407 -8.48 11.17 6.00
N ILE A 408 -9.47 11.24 5.08
CA ILE A 408 -10.11 12.51 4.70
C ILE A 408 -10.82 13.13 5.89
N LEU A 409 -11.56 12.34 6.67
CA LEU A 409 -12.28 12.84 7.84
C LEU A 409 -11.31 13.34 8.92
N ARG A 410 -10.20 12.64 9.14
CA ARG A 410 -9.12 13.07 10.05
C ARG A 410 -8.45 14.35 9.55
N LEU A 411 -8.11 14.43 8.27
CA LEU A 411 -7.55 15.63 7.64
C LEU A 411 -8.48 16.83 7.84
N PHE A 412 -9.77 16.67 7.54
CA PHE A 412 -10.76 17.74 7.71
C PHE A 412 -10.85 18.23 9.16
N ARG A 413 -10.94 17.31 10.14
CA ARG A 413 -10.95 17.68 11.57
C ARG A 413 -9.66 18.40 11.97
N HIS A 414 -8.51 17.93 11.50
CA HIS A 414 -7.22 18.55 11.76
C HIS A 414 -7.10 19.95 11.15
N ILE A 415 -7.67 20.18 9.96
CA ILE A 415 -7.74 21.52 9.34
C ILE A 415 -8.58 22.42 10.24
N GLN A 416 -9.75 21.98 10.68
CA GLN A 416 -10.63 22.77 11.55
C GLN A 416 -9.94 23.14 12.86
N MET A 417 -9.30 22.18 13.54
CA MET A 417 -8.55 22.44 14.77
C MET A 417 -7.40 23.43 14.56
N THR A 418 -6.65 23.26 13.47
CA THR A 418 -5.55 24.16 13.11
C THR A 418 -6.07 25.58 12.87
N LEU A 419 -7.14 25.76 12.10
CA LEU A 419 -7.73 27.08 11.82
C LEU A 419 -8.25 27.77 13.09
N GLU A 420 -8.89 27.05 14.02
CA GLU A 420 -9.31 27.59 15.31
C GLU A 420 -8.13 28.00 16.18
N ASN A 421 -7.05 27.22 16.19
CA ASN A 421 -5.81 27.59 16.89
C ASN A 421 -5.20 28.88 16.34
N PHE A 422 -5.14 29.03 15.01
CA PHE A 422 -4.65 30.25 14.36
C PHE A 422 -5.55 31.46 14.66
N LYS A 423 -6.86 31.27 14.68
CA LYS A 423 -7.82 32.31 15.08
C LYS A 423 -7.61 32.73 16.53
N PHE A 424 -7.41 31.77 17.44
CA PHE A 424 -7.11 32.05 18.84
C PHE A 424 -5.81 32.85 18.98
N LEU A 425 -4.71 32.42 18.34
CA LEU A 425 -3.43 33.14 18.36
C LEU A 425 -3.54 34.56 17.77
N SER A 426 -4.30 34.72 16.68
CA SER A 426 -4.57 36.02 16.07
C SER A 426 -5.37 36.94 17.02
N SER A 427 -6.24 36.38 17.86
CA SER A 427 -7.00 37.15 18.86
C SER A 427 -6.12 37.68 20.01
N GLN A 428 -5.01 36.99 20.31
CA GLN A 428 -4.04 37.38 21.34
C GLN A 428 -3.06 38.50 20.88
N GLY A 429 -3.21 39.01 19.65
CA GLY A 429 -2.43 40.13 19.13
C GLY A 429 -1.12 39.73 18.45
N SER A 430 -0.91 38.45 18.15
CA SER A 430 0.19 38.00 17.28
C SER A 430 -0.18 38.28 15.83
N ASP A 431 0.11 39.50 15.36
CA ASP A 431 -0.33 39.97 14.03
C ASP A 431 0.31 39.23 12.84
N ASN A 432 1.37 38.45 13.09
CA ASN A 432 2.19 37.81 12.06
C ASN A 432 2.05 36.28 12.00
N THR A 433 1.04 35.68 12.64
CA THR A 433 0.83 34.23 12.48
C THR A 433 0.18 33.92 11.13
N CYS A 434 1.00 33.44 10.19
CA CYS A 434 0.54 32.92 8.90
C CYS A 434 0.44 31.40 8.94
N PHE A 435 -0.62 30.85 8.36
CA PHE A 435 -0.80 29.41 8.14
C PHE A 435 -0.36 29.07 6.71
N ASN A 436 0.74 28.34 6.56
CA ASN A 436 1.27 27.93 5.26
C ASN A 436 0.71 26.55 4.86
N SER A 437 -0.05 26.48 3.76
CA SER A 437 -0.65 25.22 3.31
C SER A 437 0.35 24.28 2.62
N GLY A 438 1.48 24.78 2.12
CA GLY A 438 2.54 23.99 1.50
C GLY A 438 3.25 23.07 2.49
N GLU A 439 3.41 23.49 3.75
CA GLU A 439 4.01 22.68 4.81
C GLU A 439 2.97 21.84 5.57
N TYR A 440 1.69 22.13 5.38
CA TYR A 440 0.61 21.58 6.20
C TYR A 440 0.48 20.07 6.11
N ILE A 441 0.53 19.48 4.90
CA ILE A 441 0.37 18.03 4.73
C ILE A 441 1.50 17.27 5.42
N ASN A 442 2.74 17.79 5.37
CA ASN A 442 3.87 17.18 6.06
C ASN A 442 3.69 17.21 7.58
N ASN A 443 3.23 18.35 8.13
CA ASN A 443 2.91 18.48 9.54
C ASN A 443 1.77 17.53 9.94
N PHE A 444 0.68 17.48 9.16
CA PHE A 444 -0.43 16.56 9.39
C PHE A 444 0.00 15.09 9.40
N ASN A 445 0.82 14.69 8.43
CA ASN A 445 1.37 13.34 8.34
C ASN A 445 2.26 13.00 9.54
N ARG A 446 3.10 13.95 9.97
CA ARG A 446 3.93 13.79 11.18
C ARG A 446 3.07 13.64 12.44
N ASP A 447 2.04 14.45 12.58
CA ASP A 447 1.21 14.51 13.79
C ASP A 447 0.26 13.30 13.89
N THR A 448 -0.18 12.75 12.76
CA THR A 448 -1.14 11.62 12.70
C THR A 448 -0.50 10.26 12.40
N GLY A 449 0.77 10.24 11.98
CA GLY A 449 1.45 9.04 11.49
C GLY A 449 0.93 8.53 10.14
N LEU A 450 0.10 9.30 9.44
CA LEU A 450 -0.41 8.93 8.12
C LEU A 450 0.58 9.35 7.03
N LYS A 451 0.51 8.69 5.86
CA LYS A 451 1.27 9.04 4.66
C LYS A 451 0.34 9.52 3.55
N THR A 452 -0.40 10.59 3.82
CA THR A 452 -1.32 11.17 2.85
C THR A 452 -0.62 12.17 1.93
N PHE A 453 -1.13 12.28 0.70
CA PHE A 453 -0.74 13.33 -0.23
C PHE A 453 -1.99 14.08 -0.67
N MET A 454 -1.87 15.37 -0.96
CA MET A 454 -2.95 16.14 -1.58
C MET A 454 -2.33 17.24 -2.41
N ASP A 455 -2.85 17.43 -3.62
CA ASP A 455 -2.48 18.57 -4.44
C ASP A 455 -2.71 19.88 -3.69
N LEU A 456 -1.75 20.81 -3.79
CA LEU A 456 -1.76 22.05 -3.01
C LEU A 456 -2.95 22.95 -3.38
N HIS A 457 -3.34 22.99 -4.65
CA HIS A 457 -4.50 23.76 -5.09
C HIS A 457 -5.79 23.18 -4.52
N LEU A 458 -5.94 21.85 -4.57
CA LEU A 458 -7.08 21.16 -3.96
C LEU A 458 -7.15 21.37 -2.44
N LEU A 459 -6.00 21.35 -1.76
CA LEU A 459 -5.91 21.64 -0.33
C LEU A 459 -6.35 23.06 -0.01
N ASN A 460 -5.91 24.05 -0.79
CA ASN A 460 -6.31 25.45 -0.60
C ASN A 460 -7.82 25.65 -0.81
N ILE A 461 -8.43 24.97 -1.80
CA ILE A 461 -9.89 24.97 -1.99
C ILE A 461 -10.58 24.35 -0.77
N LEU A 462 -10.04 23.26 -0.22
CA LEU A 462 -10.57 22.62 0.99
C LEU A 462 -10.47 23.52 2.22
N ILE A 463 -9.35 24.21 2.42
CA ILE A 463 -9.15 25.17 3.52
C ILE A 463 -10.14 26.32 3.41
N GLN A 464 -10.28 26.92 2.22
CA GLN A 464 -11.28 27.97 1.98
C GLN A 464 -12.68 27.48 2.33
N TRP A 465 -13.04 26.27 1.89
CA TRP A 465 -14.34 25.71 2.20
C TRP A 465 -14.56 25.48 3.69
N CYS A 466 -13.52 25.08 4.44
CA CYS A 466 -13.58 24.98 5.90
C CYS A 466 -13.82 26.35 6.56
N ILE A 467 -13.09 27.37 6.10
CA ILE A 467 -13.23 28.76 6.59
C ILE A 467 -14.66 29.26 6.37
N LEU A 468 -15.16 29.16 5.14
CA LEU A 468 -16.50 29.62 4.76
C LEU A 468 -17.63 28.86 5.47
N ARG A 469 -17.36 27.65 5.96
CA ARG A 469 -18.34 26.84 6.69
C ARG A 469 -18.41 27.18 8.18
N ASN A 470 -17.29 27.57 8.79
CA ASN A 470 -17.16 27.67 10.24
C ASN A 470 -17.21 29.11 10.78
N SER A 471 -17.02 30.15 9.96
CA SER A 471 -16.92 31.51 10.49
C SER A 471 -17.21 32.65 9.51
N ASP A 472 -17.63 33.80 10.06
CA ASP A 472 -17.67 35.12 9.40
C ASP A 472 -16.34 35.90 9.53
N ASP A 473 -15.26 35.24 9.99
CA ASP A 473 -13.98 35.91 10.21
C ASP A 473 -13.34 36.39 8.89
N ASN A 474 -12.62 37.51 9.00
CA ASN A 474 -11.89 38.09 7.87
C ASN A 474 -10.59 37.33 7.62
N TRP A 475 -10.68 36.23 6.87
CA TRP A 475 -9.51 35.53 6.36
C TRP A 475 -8.99 36.18 5.08
N LYS A 476 -7.67 36.25 4.98
CA LYS A 476 -6.95 36.63 3.76
C LYS A 476 -6.09 35.46 3.29
N TYR A 477 -5.96 35.36 1.97
CA TYR A 477 -5.14 34.36 1.30
C TYR A 477 -4.10 35.04 0.39
N HIS A 478 -2.86 34.55 0.44
CA HIS A 478 -1.77 34.99 -0.41
C HIS A 478 -1.37 33.86 -1.37
N SER A 479 -1.71 34.00 -2.66
CA SER A 479 -1.62 32.89 -3.62
C SER A 479 -0.21 32.47 -4.00
N GLU A 480 0.79 33.36 -3.89
CA GLU A 480 2.18 33.02 -4.24
C GLU A 480 2.87 32.22 -3.12
N THR A 481 2.60 32.60 -1.87
CA THR A 481 3.21 31.96 -0.69
C THR A 481 2.36 30.82 -0.13
N ASN A 482 1.12 30.67 -0.62
CA ASN A 482 0.13 29.70 -0.11
C ASN A 482 -0.15 29.90 1.39
N GLU A 483 -0.15 31.17 1.81
CA GLU A 483 -0.33 31.54 3.20
C GLU A 483 -1.73 32.08 3.46
N TRP A 484 -2.24 31.74 4.65
CA TRP A 484 -3.54 32.17 5.15
C TRP A 484 -3.33 33.02 6.41
N GLN A 485 -4.03 34.15 6.50
CA GLN A 485 -3.97 35.05 7.65
C GLN A 485 -5.37 35.37 8.14
N CYS A 486 -5.60 35.22 9.44
CA CYS A 486 -6.85 35.60 10.09
C CYS A 486 -6.74 37.04 10.64
N ILE A 487 -7.61 37.95 10.18
CA ILE A 487 -7.65 39.32 10.72
C ILE A 487 -8.66 39.36 11.87
N SER A 488 -8.15 39.46 13.10
CA SER A 488 -8.98 39.68 14.28
C SER A 488 -9.69 41.05 14.22
N THR A 489 -11.01 41.05 14.31
CA THR A 489 -11.85 42.27 14.31
C THR A 489 -11.77 43.05 15.63
N PHE A 490 -11.18 42.47 16.69
CA PHE A 490 -11.08 43.13 18.01
C PHE A 490 -10.34 44.48 17.97
N LYS A 491 -9.41 44.67 17.02
CA LYS A 491 -8.69 45.94 16.86
C LYS A 491 -9.55 47.08 16.31
N LYS A 492 -10.62 46.79 15.55
CA LYS A 492 -11.51 47.84 15.01
C LYS A 492 -12.27 48.58 16.11
N ARG A 493 -12.60 47.93 17.24
CA ARG A 493 -13.30 48.59 18.36
C ARG A 493 -12.39 49.46 19.23
N ARG A 494 -11.09 49.11 19.38
CA ARG A 494 -10.14 49.93 20.14
C ARG A 494 -9.74 51.22 19.41
N LEU A 495 -9.58 51.19 18.09
CA LEU A 495 -9.25 52.39 17.30
C LEU A 495 -10.40 53.40 17.21
N VAL A 496 -11.66 52.93 17.19
CA VAL A 496 -12.83 53.84 17.24
C VAL A 496 -13.01 54.45 18.64
N ALA A 497 -12.57 53.77 19.70
CA ALA A 497 -12.59 54.31 21.06
C ALA A 497 -11.45 55.32 21.33
N SER A 498 -10.30 55.19 20.67
CA SER A 498 -9.19 56.14 20.79
C SER A 498 -9.32 57.38 19.88
N SER A 499 -10.16 57.33 18.85
CA SER A 499 -10.46 58.46 17.96
C SER A 499 -11.58 59.39 18.48
N LYS A 500 -12.14 59.10 19.65
CA LYS A 500 -13.18 59.92 20.32
C LYS A 500 -12.69 60.58 21.63
N ARG A 501 -11.38 60.74 21.79
CA ARG A 501 -10.79 61.57 22.85
C ARG A 501 -10.00 62.71 22.26
#